data_AF-C0JUH2-F1
#
_entry.id   AF-C0JUH2-F1
#
_cell.length_a   1.000
_cell.length_b   1.000
_cell.length_c   1.000
_cell.angle_alpha   90.00
_cell.angle_beta   90.00
_cell.angle_gamma   90.00
#
_symmetry.space_group_name_H-M   'P 1'
#
loop_
_entity.id
_entity.type
_entity.pdbx_description
1 polymer ?
#
loop_
_entity_poly.entity_id
_entity_poly.type
_entity_poly.pdbx_seq_one_letter_code
_entity_poly.pdbx_strand_id
1 'polypeptide(L)'
;THWKHGGIVGVLGYGSGIIGRYSDLPEEYPGVEHFHTVRVNNPSAWYYTTAALRDLCDIWDRHGSSVLNVHGSTGDMIFLGTTTDELEPTFAELTAKGWDLGGSGSAMWTPSCCVGKSRCEFACYDTMDLCYQATQNFQFEMHRPSFPYKFKIKCSGCPNDCVASVARADLSVIGVWKDDIRIDQSAVQAYAGGELKPRGGATPYAKLDVEADVTSLCPTYCMSYDGKKLSIDNKNCNHCMHCIDLMPQALRPGTETGATLLLGSHAPILEGAQMSWVIV
;
A
#
# COMPACT_ATOMS: atom_id res chain seq x y z
N THR A 1 16.04 -17.29 -18.26
CA THR A 1 16.66 -16.21 -17.46
C THR A 1 18.15 -16.44 -17.47
N HIS A 2 18.96 -15.38 -17.56
CA HIS A 2 20.44 -15.42 -17.58
C HIS A 2 21.04 -14.98 -16.24
N TRP A 3 20.32 -15.26 -15.15
CA TRP A 3 20.72 -14.97 -13.79
C TRP A 3 20.92 -16.30 -13.08
N LYS A 4 22.04 -16.46 -12.37
CA LYS A 4 22.31 -17.63 -11.52
C LYS A 4 21.26 -17.74 -10.41
N HIS A 5 21.15 -18.93 -9.84
CA HIS A 5 20.29 -19.17 -8.70
C HIS A 5 20.81 -18.45 -7.45
N GLY A 6 20.00 -17.56 -6.88
CA GLY A 6 20.27 -16.96 -5.58
C GLY A 6 21.46 -15.98 -5.57
N GLY A 7 21.98 -15.76 -4.36
CA GLY A 7 23.07 -14.84 -4.05
C GLY A 7 22.88 -14.26 -2.65
N ILE A 8 23.89 -14.44 -1.78
CA ILE A 8 23.87 -13.95 -0.40
C ILE A 8 24.93 -12.87 -0.28
N VAL A 9 24.47 -11.64 -0.10
CA VAL A 9 25.29 -10.43 0.11
C VAL A 9 24.48 -9.50 1.02
N GLY A 10 25.13 -8.54 1.66
CA GLY A 10 24.48 -7.61 2.58
C GLY A 10 25.46 -6.59 3.12
N VAL A 11 25.01 -5.86 4.13
CA VAL A 11 25.80 -4.88 4.88
C VAL A 11 25.92 -5.32 6.34
N LEU A 12 27.00 -4.94 7.00
CA LEU A 12 27.28 -5.32 8.37
C LEU A 12 26.16 -4.86 9.31
N GLY A 13 25.78 -5.76 10.21
CA GLY A 13 24.70 -5.52 11.17
C GLY A 13 23.31 -5.91 10.67
N TYR A 14 23.07 -6.01 9.36
CA TYR A 14 21.77 -6.37 8.78
C TYR A 14 21.83 -7.70 8.03
N GLY A 15 20.80 -8.52 8.20
CA GLY A 15 20.58 -9.78 7.46
C GLY A 15 19.53 -9.66 6.35
N SER A 16 19.18 -8.43 5.97
CA SER A 16 17.99 -8.08 5.20
C SER A 16 18.26 -6.81 4.37
N GLY A 17 17.51 -6.61 3.28
CA GLY A 17 17.51 -5.37 2.48
C GLY A 17 18.23 -5.48 1.13
N ILE A 18 19.14 -6.45 0.94
CA ILE A 18 19.89 -6.64 -0.31
C ILE A 18 19.56 -7.99 -0.95
N ILE A 19 19.32 -7.99 -2.26
CA ILE A 19 19.14 -9.22 -3.06
C ILE A 19 20.36 -9.40 -3.96
N GLY A 20 21.24 -10.33 -3.60
CA GLY A 20 22.42 -10.64 -4.41
C GLY A 20 22.03 -11.37 -5.70
N ARG A 21 22.50 -10.88 -6.85
CA ARG A 21 22.34 -11.54 -8.15
C ARG A 21 23.59 -11.46 -8.98
N TYR A 22 23.78 -12.52 -9.76
CA TYR A 22 24.95 -12.75 -10.60
C TYR A 22 24.54 -13.26 -11.98
N SER A 23 25.15 -12.74 -13.03
CA SER A 23 24.95 -13.23 -14.40
C SER A 23 25.48 -14.66 -14.56
N ASP A 24 24.84 -15.48 -15.38
CA ASP A 24 25.37 -16.79 -15.81
C ASP A 24 26.31 -16.69 -17.03
N LEU A 25 26.46 -15.50 -17.62
CA LEU A 25 27.33 -15.17 -18.75
C LEU A 25 28.31 -14.03 -18.40
N PRO A 26 29.16 -14.17 -17.38
CA PRO A 26 30.02 -13.07 -16.91
C PRO A 26 31.11 -12.67 -17.91
N GLU A 27 31.59 -13.59 -18.76
CA GLU A 27 32.60 -13.28 -19.79
C GLU A 27 32.01 -12.45 -20.94
N GLU A 28 30.77 -12.71 -21.32
CA GLU A 28 30.07 -11.99 -22.39
C GLU A 28 29.51 -10.64 -21.91
N TYR A 29 29.04 -10.59 -20.66
CA TYR A 29 28.44 -9.40 -20.05
C TYR A 29 29.10 -9.05 -18.70
N PRO A 30 30.39 -8.65 -18.71
CA PRO A 30 31.15 -8.40 -17.47
C PRO A 30 30.57 -7.27 -16.62
N GLY A 31 29.90 -6.28 -17.24
CA GLY A 31 29.27 -5.16 -16.52
C GLY A 31 28.08 -5.55 -15.63
N VAL A 32 27.58 -6.78 -15.75
CA VAL A 32 26.49 -7.31 -14.90
C VAL A 32 26.87 -8.66 -14.26
N GLU A 33 28.16 -8.96 -14.15
CA GLU A 33 28.63 -10.14 -13.41
C GLU A 33 28.05 -10.11 -11.99
N HIS A 34 28.14 -8.97 -11.32
CA HIS A 34 27.36 -8.64 -10.13
C HIS A 34 26.27 -7.63 -10.51
N PHE A 35 25.03 -7.89 -10.09
CA PHE A 35 23.92 -6.98 -10.34
C PHE A 35 22.92 -7.00 -9.19
N HIS A 36 23.42 -6.64 -8.00
CA HIS A 36 22.69 -6.73 -6.76
C HIS A 36 21.60 -5.66 -6.66
N THR A 37 20.49 -5.99 -6.02
CA THR A 37 19.40 -5.04 -5.77
C THR A 37 19.48 -4.54 -4.34
N VAL A 38 19.51 -3.22 -4.15
CA VAL A 38 19.41 -2.56 -2.84
C VAL A 38 17.97 -2.07 -2.68
N ARG A 39 17.30 -2.49 -1.60
CA ARG A 39 15.96 -1.99 -1.24
C ARG A 39 16.12 -0.82 -0.29
N VAL A 40 15.62 0.35 -0.67
CA VAL A 40 15.64 1.56 0.16
C VAL A 40 14.23 1.81 0.69
N ASN A 41 14.11 1.95 2.01
CA ASN A 41 12.82 2.13 2.66
C ASN A 41 12.18 3.48 2.24
N ASN A 42 10.93 3.43 1.81
CA ASN A 42 10.22 4.60 1.29
C ASN A 42 9.48 5.38 2.40
N PRO A 43 9.19 6.68 2.21
CA PRO A 43 8.26 7.40 3.07
C PRO A 43 6.84 6.83 2.91
N SER A 44 6.06 6.85 3.99
CA SER A 44 4.66 6.41 3.97
C SER A 44 3.86 7.13 2.89
N ALA A 45 3.02 6.38 2.16
CA ALA A 45 2.27 6.85 0.99
C ALA A 45 3.11 7.45 -0.16
N TRP A 46 4.42 7.22 -0.20
CA TRP A 46 5.32 7.59 -1.30
C TRP A 46 5.31 9.08 -1.65
N TYR A 47 5.17 9.95 -0.65
CA TYR A 47 5.41 11.39 -0.83
C TYR A 47 6.90 11.69 -0.84
N TYR A 48 7.34 12.45 -1.84
CA TYR A 48 8.72 12.90 -1.97
C TYR A 48 8.80 14.38 -2.30
N THR A 49 9.85 15.02 -1.83
CA THR A 49 10.31 16.29 -2.40
C THR A 49 11.25 16.00 -3.57
N THR A 50 11.38 16.93 -4.51
CA THR A 50 12.35 16.76 -5.62
C THR A 50 13.79 16.74 -5.11
N ALA A 51 14.10 17.42 -4.01
CA ALA A 51 15.42 17.36 -3.37
C ALA A 51 15.74 15.95 -2.86
N ALA A 52 14.79 15.31 -2.16
CA ALA A 52 14.94 13.93 -1.67
C ALA A 52 15.19 12.92 -2.81
N LEU A 53 14.45 13.06 -3.92
CA LEU A 53 14.65 12.20 -5.09
C LEU A 53 16.01 12.44 -5.77
N ARG A 54 16.43 13.70 -5.91
CA ARG A 54 17.75 14.02 -6.47
C ARG A 54 18.88 13.46 -5.61
N ASP A 55 18.79 13.61 -4.28
CA ASP A 55 19.77 13.02 -3.37
C ASP A 55 19.88 11.50 -3.55
N LEU A 56 18.74 10.79 -3.67
CA LEU A 56 18.73 9.34 -3.93
C LEU A 56 19.33 8.98 -5.29
N CYS A 57 18.99 9.72 -6.35
CA CYS A 57 19.58 9.52 -7.68
C CYS A 57 21.08 9.78 -7.67
N ASP A 58 21.54 10.86 -7.03
CA ASP A 58 22.96 11.22 -6.97
C ASP A 58 23.78 10.14 -6.25
N ILE A 59 23.25 9.57 -5.15
CA ILE A 59 23.86 8.41 -4.47
C ILE A 59 23.92 7.22 -5.43
N TRP A 60 22.82 6.94 -6.12
CA TRP A 60 22.74 5.76 -6.99
C TRP A 60 23.59 5.88 -8.25
N ASP A 61 23.77 7.08 -8.79
CA ASP A 61 24.67 7.37 -9.92
C ASP A 61 26.15 7.16 -9.55
N ARG A 62 26.51 7.33 -8.27
CA ARG A 62 27.88 7.06 -7.78
C ARG A 62 28.15 5.58 -7.57
N HIS A 63 27.18 4.86 -7.01
CA HIS A 63 27.40 3.52 -6.46
C HIS A 63 26.73 2.38 -7.23
N GLY A 64 25.97 2.67 -8.28
CA GLY A 64 25.17 1.67 -8.96
C GLY A 64 24.99 1.93 -10.45
N SER A 65 23.98 1.29 -11.00
CA SER A 65 23.68 1.31 -12.44
C SER A 65 22.89 2.54 -12.91
N SER A 66 22.49 3.42 -11.99
CA SER A 66 21.48 4.48 -12.21
C SER A 66 20.07 3.97 -12.58
N VAL A 67 19.84 2.65 -12.61
CA VAL A 67 18.52 2.08 -12.92
C VAL A 67 17.72 1.92 -11.63
N LEU A 68 16.48 2.42 -11.65
CA LEU A 68 15.56 2.37 -10.53
C LEU A 68 14.30 1.57 -10.86
N ASN A 69 13.67 0.97 -9.86
CA ASN A 69 12.21 0.76 -9.88
C ASN A 69 11.56 1.66 -8.82
N VAL A 70 10.60 2.46 -9.27
CA VAL A 70 9.86 3.42 -8.44
C VAL A 70 8.38 3.01 -8.51
N HIS A 71 7.93 2.02 -7.75
CA HIS A 71 8.58 1.34 -6.61
C HIS A 71 8.51 -0.19 -6.77
N GLY A 72 9.18 -0.92 -5.86
CA GLY A 72 8.95 -2.35 -5.70
C GLY A 72 7.53 -2.65 -5.21
N SER A 73 7.00 -3.83 -5.52
CA SER A 73 5.61 -4.19 -5.18
C SER A 73 5.32 -4.23 -3.68
N THR A 74 6.32 -4.31 -2.80
CA THR A 74 6.09 -4.17 -1.36
C THR A 74 5.98 -2.70 -0.96
N GLY A 75 6.90 -1.87 -1.43
CA GLY A 75 6.85 -0.41 -1.29
C GLY A 75 8.20 0.26 -1.52
N ASP A 76 9.30 -0.47 -1.31
CA ASP A 76 10.67 0.06 -1.35
C ASP A 76 11.01 0.76 -2.67
N MET A 77 11.84 1.81 -2.58
CA MET A 77 12.56 2.28 -3.75
C MET A 77 13.65 1.26 -4.10
N ILE A 78 13.73 0.86 -5.35
CA ILE A 78 14.62 -0.21 -5.79
C ILE A 78 15.80 0.38 -6.54
N PHE A 79 16.98 0.27 -5.94
CA PHE A 79 18.26 0.55 -6.57
C PHE A 79 18.72 -0.74 -7.27
N LEU A 80 18.58 -0.78 -8.60
CA LEU A 80 18.66 -2.02 -9.38
C LEU A 80 20.02 -2.19 -10.05
N GLY A 81 20.92 -2.93 -9.40
CA GLY A 81 22.19 -3.32 -9.99
C GLY A 81 23.38 -2.53 -9.45
N THR A 82 24.14 -3.17 -8.58
CA THR A 82 25.46 -2.75 -8.12
C THR A 82 26.33 -3.98 -7.85
N THR A 83 27.60 -3.76 -7.50
CA THR A 83 28.57 -4.80 -7.15
C THR A 83 28.61 -5.01 -5.63
N THR A 84 29.28 -6.07 -5.17
CA THR A 84 29.39 -6.36 -3.73
C THR A 84 30.11 -5.25 -2.97
N ASP A 85 31.19 -4.71 -3.54
CA ASP A 85 32.06 -3.75 -2.87
C ASP A 85 31.41 -2.37 -2.69
N GLU A 86 30.35 -2.08 -3.46
CA GLU A 86 29.59 -0.84 -3.39
C GLU A 86 28.41 -0.90 -2.39
N LEU A 87 28.11 -2.06 -1.79
CA LEU A 87 26.99 -2.18 -0.86
C LEU A 87 27.16 -1.35 0.42
N GLU A 88 28.32 -1.44 1.06
CA GLU A 88 28.64 -0.67 2.27
C GLU A 88 28.77 0.84 1.98
N PRO A 89 29.48 1.28 0.93
CA PRO A 89 29.47 2.69 0.52
C PRO A 89 28.07 3.26 0.26
N THR A 90 27.24 2.55 -0.50
CA THR A 90 25.85 2.97 -0.77
C THR A 90 25.07 3.13 0.53
N PHE A 91 25.18 2.15 1.44
CA PHE A 91 24.47 2.17 2.71
C PHE A 91 24.94 3.30 3.63
N ALA A 92 26.25 3.58 3.67
CA ALA A 92 26.80 4.69 4.42
C ALA A 92 26.28 6.05 3.93
N GLU A 93 26.20 6.28 2.61
CA GLU A 93 25.65 7.53 2.07
C GLU A 93 24.14 7.67 2.30
N LEU A 94 23.38 6.57 2.14
CA LEU A 94 21.94 6.54 2.43
C LEU A 94 21.66 6.92 3.89
N THR A 95 22.35 6.27 4.84
CA THR A 95 22.17 6.50 6.28
C THR A 95 22.62 7.90 6.70
N ALA A 96 23.70 8.44 6.11
CA ALA A 96 24.12 9.82 6.31
C ALA A 96 23.05 10.85 5.88
N LYS A 97 22.13 10.47 5.00
CA LYS A 97 20.99 11.27 4.52
C LYS A 97 19.68 10.94 5.22
N GLY A 98 19.69 10.03 6.21
CA GLY A 98 18.50 9.63 6.97
C GLY A 98 17.63 8.58 6.28
N TRP A 99 18.13 7.94 5.21
CA TRP A 99 17.50 6.78 4.59
C TRP A 99 18.01 5.51 5.27
N ASP A 100 17.16 4.48 5.30
CA ASP A 100 17.55 3.14 5.72
C ASP A 100 17.13 2.11 4.65
N LEU A 101 17.63 0.89 4.78
CA LEU A 101 17.26 -0.21 3.90
C LEU A 101 15.84 -0.70 4.17
N GLY A 102 15.23 -1.30 3.16
CA GLY A 102 13.98 -2.03 3.27
C GLY A 102 14.16 -3.44 3.83
N GLY A 103 13.05 -4.17 3.96
CA GLY A 103 13.04 -5.56 4.41
C GLY A 103 13.14 -6.61 3.28
N SER A 104 13.77 -7.74 3.56
CA SER A 104 13.81 -8.95 2.73
C SER A 104 14.09 -10.21 3.57
N GLY A 105 13.91 -11.41 2.99
CA GLY A 105 14.18 -12.66 3.69
C GLY A 105 13.08 -13.03 4.70
N SER A 106 13.41 -13.88 5.69
CA SER A 106 12.50 -14.32 6.76
C SER A 106 12.43 -13.29 7.90
N ALA A 107 11.98 -12.09 7.55
CA ALA A 107 11.95 -10.91 8.38
C ALA A 107 10.61 -10.18 8.23
N MET A 108 10.40 -9.13 9.01
CA MET A 108 9.41 -8.11 8.68
C MET A 108 9.82 -7.44 7.35
N TRP A 109 8.89 -7.29 6.43
CA TRP A 109 9.09 -6.60 5.16
C TRP A 109 8.44 -5.22 5.23
N THR A 110 9.08 -4.25 4.57
CA THR A 110 8.70 -2.84 4.55
C THR A 110 7.19 -2.61 4.54
N PRO A 111 6.62 -2.02 5.62
CA PRO A 111 5.22 -1.66 5.68
C PRO A 111 4.88 -0.64 4.59
N SER A 112 3.66 -0.68 4.09
CA SER A 112 3.17 0.33 3.13
C SER A 112 1.70 0.64 3.35
N CYS A 113 1.29 1.84 2.93
CA CYS A 113 -0.05 2.32 3.17
C CYS A 113 -0.64 3.05 1.96
N CYS A 114 -1.96 3.19 1.92
CA CYS A 114 -2.58 4.13 1.01
C CYS A 114 -2.32 5.59 1.46
N VAL A 115 -2.75 6.55 0.64
CA VAL A 115 -2.60 8.00 0.88
C VAL A 115 -3.28 8.47 2.17
N GLY A 116 -4.26 7.72 2.67
CA GLY A 116 -4.93 8.00 3.94
C GLY A 116 -5.53 9.40 4.01
N LYS A 117 -5.50 9.98 5.22
CA LYS A 117 -6.05 11.31 5.51
C LYS A 117 -5.31 12.46 4.82
N SER A 118 -4.12 12.22 4.25
CA SER A 118 -3.38 13.29 3.56
C SER A 118 -4.09 13.79 2.31
N ARG A 119 -4.87 12.93 1.63
CA ARG A 119 -5.60 13.32 0.41
C ARG A 119 -6.85 12.48 0.08
N CYS A 120 -7.42 11.78 1.06
CA CYS A 120 -8.64 11.01 0.86
C CYS A 120 -9.64 11.27 1.99
N GLU A 121 -10.84 11.74 1.61
CA GLU A 121 -11.99 11.95 2.50
C GLU A 121 -12.58 10.67 3.13
N PHE A 122 -12.24 9.48 2.61
CA PHE A 122 -12.79 8.21 3.07
C PHE A 122 -11.97 7.59 4.20
N ALA A 123 -10.78 8.14 4.49
CA ALA A 123 -9.84 7.55 5.42
C ALA A 123 -10.35 7.60 6.86
N CYS A 124 -10.58 6.42 7.44
CA CYS A 124 -11.11 6.24 8.79
C CYS A 124 -10.03 6.41 9.87
N TYR A 125 -8.75 6.20 9.55
CA TYR A 125 -7.63 6.41 10.47
C TYR A 125 -6.41 6.99 9.74
N ASP A 126 -5.39 7.42 10.50
CA ASP A 126 -4.13 7.90 9.93
C ASP A 126 -3.26 6.72 9.48
N THR A 127 -3.39 6.34 8.21
CA THR A 127 -2.65 5.22 7.64
C THR A 127 -1.15 5.50 7.53
N MET A 128 -0.77 6.77 7.33
CA MET A 128 0.62 7.17 7.17
C MET A 128 1.35 7.12 8.50
N ASP A 129 0.73 7.63 9.57
CA ASP A 129 1.30 7.55 10.92
C ASP A 129 1.43 6.09 11.36
N LEU A 130 0.38 5.25 11.24
CA LEU A 130 0.49 3.83 11.61
C LEU A 130 1.60 3.12 10.82
N CYS A 131 1.69 3.36 9.51
CA CYS A 131 2.74 2.77 8.67
C CYS A 131 4.12 3.19 9.15
N TYR A 132 4.32 4.47 9.47
CA TYR A 132 5.58 4.98 9.99
C TYR A 132 5.91 4.40 11.37
N GLN A 133 4.98 4.45 12.33
CA GLN A 133 5.18 3.92 13.68
C GLN A 133 5.47 2.42 13.66
N ALA A 134 4.76 1.63 12.86
CA ALA A 134 5.05 0.20 12.71
C ALA A 134 6.46 -0.03 12.12
N THR A 135 6.85 0.76 11.12
CA THR A 135 8.19 0.69 10.52
C THR A 135 9.29 1.00 11.55
N GLN A 136 9.11 2.04 12.36
CA GLN A 136 10.07 2.44 13.39
C GLN A 136 10.11 1.45 14.57
N ASN A 137 8.96 0.96 15.00
CA ASN A 137 8.87 0.03 16.13
C ASN A 137 9.51 -1.33 15.82
N PHE A 138 9.38 -1.81 14.58
CA PHE A 138 9.85 -3.13 14.17
C PHE A 138 11.14 -3.10 13.33
N GLN A 139 12.00 -2.09 13.55
CA GLN A 139 13.31 -1.99 12.87
C GLN A 139 14.17 -3.24 13.08
N PHE A 140 14.16 -3.81 14.29
CA PHE A 140 14.94 -5.00 14.58
C PHE A 140 14.45 -6.20 13.75
N GLU A 141 13.15 -6.47 13.77
CA GLU A 141 12.53 -7.58 13.03
C GLU A 141 12.61 -7.40 11.51
N MET A 142 12.73 -6.16 11.03
CA MET A 142 12.89 -5.85 9.60
C MET A 142 14.32 -6.10 9.11
N HIS A 143 15.30 -5.72 9.91
CA HIS A 143 16.71 -5.76 9.52
C HIS A 143 17.44 -7.03 9.96
N ARG A 144 16.95 -7.73 10.98
CA ARG A 144 17.57 -8.95 11.54
C ARG A 144 16.55 -10.09 11.51
N PRO A 145 16.54 -10.90 10.43
CA PRO A 145 15.58 -11.99 10.24
C PRO A 145 15.50 -12.90 11.48
N SER A 146 14.35 -12.88 12.15
CA SER A 146 14.07 -13.66 13.37
C SER A 146 12.81 -14.52 13.25
N PHE A 147 12.09 -14.41 12.13
CA PHE A 147 10.83 -15.10 11.91
C PHE A 147 11.01 -16.42 11.16
N PRO A 148 10.06 -17.36 11.28
CA PRO A 148 10.06 -18.57 10.46
C PRO A 148 10.00 -18.27 8.96
N TYR A 149 9.31 -17.20 8.56
CA TYR A 149 9.24 -16.74 7.18
C TYR A 149 8.97 -15.23 7.11
N LYS A 150 8.77 -14.69 5.89
CA LYS A 150 8.48 -13.27 5.68
C LYS A 150 7.16 -12.87 6.35
N PHE A 151 7.07 -11.62 6.82
CA PHE A 151 5.85 -11.04 7.35
C PHE A 151 5.66 -9.60 6.83
N LYS A 152 4.47 -9.26 6.35
CA LYS A 152 4.15 -7.94 5.75
C LYS A 152 2.99 -7.29 6.48
N ILE A 153 3.10 -5.97 6.65
CA ILE A 153 2.01 -5.11 7.13
C ILE A 153 1.60 -4.17 6.01
N LYS A 154 0.30 -4.08 5.72
CA LYS A 154 -0.25 -3.05 4.82
C LYS A 154 -1.45 -2.35 5.43
N CYS A 155 -1.51 -1.04 5.25
CA CYS A 155 -2.49 -0.16 5.90
C CYS A 155 -3.38 0.54 4.87
N SER A 156 -4.66 0.19 4.82
CA SER A 156 -5.68 0.82 3.98
C SER A 156 -6.66 1.62 4.83
N GLY A 157 -6.93 2.86 4.45
CA GLY A 157 -7.76 3.77 5.24
C GLY A 157 -9.27 3.50 5.18
N CYS A 158 -9.73 2.66 4.24
CA CYS A 158 -11.12 2.23 4.10
C CYS A 158 -11.22 0.91 3.32
N PRO A 159 -12.39 0.27 3.22
CA PRO A 159 -12.59 -1.01 2.53
C PRO A 159 -12.33 -1.01 1.02
N ASN A 160 -12.15 0.15 0.37
CA ASN A 160 -11.67 0.21 -1.02
C ASN A 160 -10.25 -0.35 -1.20
N ASP A 161 -9.51 -0.50 -0.09
CA ASP A 161 -8.22 -1.19 -0.02
C ASP A 161 -7.19 -0.77 -1.09
N CYS A 162 -6.92 0.52 -1.23
CA CYS A 162 -6.09 1.05 -2.32
C CYS A 162 -4.62 0.57 -2.32
N VAL A 163 -4.10 0.04 -1.19
CA VAL A 163 -2.76 -0.61 -1.15
C VAL A 163 -2.85 -2.13 -1.32
N ALA A 164 -4.05 -2.66 -1.54
CA ALA A 164 -4.39 -4.08 -1.66
C ALA A 164 -3.82 -4.90 -0.50
N SER A 165 -4.03 -4.41 0.72
CA SER A 165 -3.59 -5.04 1.95
C SER A 165 -4.11 -6.46 2.04
N VAL A 166 -5.41 -6.68 1.81
CA VAL A 166 -6.10 -7.97 1.97
C VAL A 166 -5.51 -9.09 1.11
N ALA A 167 -4.82 -8.74 0.03
CA ALA A 167 -4.26 -9.70 -0.92
C ALA A 167 -2.72 -9.77 -0.90
N ARG A 168 -2.05 -8.88 -0.16
CA ARG A 168 -0.59 -8.69 -0.27
C ARG A 168 0.13 -8.51 1.06
N ALA A 169 -0.56 -8.64 2.19
CA ALA A 169 0.04 -8.55 3.51
C ALA A 169 -0.44 -9.66 4.46
N ASP A 170 0.51 -10.22 5.20
CA ASP A 170 0.23 -11.17 6.27
C ASP A 170 -0.66 -10.52 7.34
N LEU A 171 -0.47 -9.22 7.62
CA LEU A 171 -1.38 -8.37 8.40
C LEU A 171 -1.91 -7.20 7.58
N SER A 172 -3.22 -7.21 7.39
CA SER A 172 -3.98 -6.15 6.74
C SER A 172 -4.72 -5.32 7.76
N VAL A 173 -4.49 -4.00 7.75
CA VAL A 173 -5.19 -3.04 8.62
C VAL A 173 -6.11 -2.20 7.74
N ILE A 174 -7.42 -2.44 7.82
CA ILE A 174 -8.41 -1.81 6.93
C ILE A 174 -9.35 -0.93 7.74
N GLY A 175 -9.40 0.35 7.40
CA GLY A 175 -10.19 1.34 8.12
C GLY A 175 -11.68 1.09 7.98
N VAL A 176 -12.42 1.30 9.06
CA VAL A 176 -13.88 1.14 9.10
C VAL A 176 -14.47 2.13 10.12
N TRP A 177 -15.77 2.35 10.07
CA TRP A 177 -16.50 3.13 11.06
C TRP A 177 -17.59 2.27 11.70
N LYS A 178 -18.10 2.69 12.86
CA LYS A 178 -19.09 1.93 13.64
C LYS A 178 -20.46 2.60 13.69
N ASP A 179 -20.51 3.92 13.62
CA ASP A 179 -21.72 4.71 13.63
C ASP A 179 -22.35 4.84 12.23
N ASP A 180 -23.33 5.73 12.11
CA ASP A 180 -24.13 5.85 10.89
C ASP A 180 -23.37 6.55 9.75
N ILE A 181 -23.63 6.10 8.51
CA ILE A 181 -23.23 6.86 7.31
C ILE A 181 -23.86 8.25 7.37
N ARG A 182 -23.05 9.28 7.13
CA ARG A 182 -23.52 10.67 7.09
C ARG A 182 -24.13 10.96 5.73
N ILE A 183 -25.34 11.53 5.71
CA ILE A 183 -26.11 11.80 4.50
C ILE A 183 -26.45 13.28 4.39
N ASP A 184 -26.03 13.91 3.30
CA ASP A 184 -26.53 15.22 2.86
C ASP A 184 -27.63 15.00 1.81
N GLN A 185 -28.89 15.20 2.23
CA GLN A 185 -30.04 15.03 1.34
C GLN A 185 -30.08 16.03 0.18
N SER A 186 -29.52 17.24 0.37
CA SER A 186 -29.47 18.23 -0.71
C SER A 186 -28.53 17.78 -1.83
N ALA A 187 -27.39 17.20 -1.46
CA ALA A 187 -26.46 16.61 -2.42
C ALA A 187 -27.03 15.34 -3.06
N VAL A 188 -27.78 14.49 -2.34
CA VAL A 188 -28.52 13.35 -2.95
C VAL A 188 -29.46 13.86 -4.05
N GLN A 189 -30.21 14.93 -3.79
CA GLN A 189 -31.10 15.52 -4.79
C GLN A 189 -30.32 16.09 -5.98
N ALA A 190 -29.17 16.72 -5.75
CA ALA A 190 -28.29 17.20 -6.82
C ALA A 190 -27.74 16.04 -7.69
N TYR A 191 -27.43 14.88 -7.10
CA TYR A 191 -27.10 13.67 -7.87
C TYR A 191 -28.29 13.16 -8.69
N ALA A 192 -29.48 13.04 -8.08
CA ALA A 192 -30.70 12.60 -8.76
C ALA A 192 -31.16 13.59 -9.86
N GLY A 193 -30.83 14.88 -9.73
CA GLY A 193 -31.04 15.93 -10.73
C GLY A 193 -30.02 15.91 -11.87
N GLY A 194 -28.87 15.25 -11.68
CA GLY A 194 -27.75 15.25 -12.64
C GLY A 194 -26.82 16.46 -12.55
N GLU A 195 -26.93 17.26 -11.49
CA GLU A 195 -26.04 18.40 -11.23
C GLU A 195 -24.66 17.92 -10.77
N LEU A 196 -24.63 16.84 -9.97
CA LEU A 196 -23.41 16.19 -9.51
C LEU A 196 -23.13 14.92 -10.28
N LYS A 197 -21.86 14.73 -10.65
CA LYS A 197 -21.40 13.55 -11.39
C LYS A 197 -21.06 12.39 -10.45
N PRO A 198 -21.56 11.17 -10.71
CA PRO A 198 -21.23 10.00 -9.89
C PRO A 198 -19.74 9.67 -9.91
N ARG A 199 -19.21 9.06 -8.84
CA ARG A 199 -17.77 8.77 -8.64
C ARG A 199 -16.84 9.96 -8.92
N GLY A 200 -17.28 11.18 -8.61
CA GLY A 200 -16.51 12.40 -8.91
C GLY A 200 -16.24 12.62 -10.40
N GLY A 201 -17.05 12.03 -11.29
CA GLY A 201 -16.88 12.09 -12.74
C GLY A 201 -16.02 10.97 -13.34
N ALA A 202 -15.63 9.95 -12.56
CA ALA A 202 -14.86 8.80 -13.05
C ALA A 202 -15.69 7.77 -13.83
N THR A 203 -16.98 8.03 -14.04
CA THR A 203 -17.89 7.17 -14.82
C THR A 203 -18.33 7.88 -16.09
N PRO A 204 -18.60 7.12 -17.19
CA PRO A 204 -19.12 7.69 -18.43
C PRO A 204 -20.60 8.13 -18.32
N TYR A 205 -21.31 7.75 -17.25
CA TYR A 205 -22.73 8.08 -17.10
C TYR A 205 -22.90 9.57 -16.76
N ALA A 206 -23.71 10.26 -17.57
CA ALA A 206 -23.99 11.68 -17.38
C ALA A 206 -24.89 11.96 -16.15
N LYS A 207 -25.69 10.97 -15.75
CA LYS A 207 -26.65 11.06 -14.65
C LYS A 207 -26.66 9.75 -13.86
N LEU A 208 -26.72 9.87 -12.53
CA LEU A 208 -26.88 8.74 -11.63
C LEU A 208 -28.37 8.41 -11.47
N ASP A 209 -28.73 7.15 -11.57
CA ASP A 209 -30.03 6.66 -11.08
C ASP A 209 -29.84 6.17 -9.63
N VAL A 210 -30.33 6.94 -8.66
CA VAL A 210 -30.13 6.63 -7.23
C VAL A 210 -30.77 5.28 -6.86
N GLU A 211 -31.90 4.91 -7.48
CA GLU A 211 -32.54 3.65 -7.18
C GLU A 211 -31.82 2.48 -7.84
N ALA A 212 -31.58 2.58 -9.15
CA ALA A 212 -30.99 1.49 -9.92
C ALA A 212 -29.49 1.28 -9.61
N ASP A 213 -28.72 2.36 -9.45
CA ASP A 213 -27.27 2.29 -9.32
C ASP A 213 -26.79 2.25 -7.86
N VAL A 214 -27.57 2.78 -6.90
CA VAL A 214 -27.16 2.85 -5.49
C VAL A 214 -27.93 1.85 -4.65
N THR A 215 -29.24 2.01 -4.50
CA THR A 215 -30.01 1.20 -3.53
C THR A 215 -30.16 -0.24 -3.99
N SER A 216 -30.43 -0.47 -5.28
CA SER A 216 -30.62 -1.81 -5.86
C SER A 216 -29.32 -2.62 -5.96
N LEU A 217 -28.17 -1.94 -5.92
CA LEU A 217 -26.84 -2.57 -5.92
C LEU A 217 -26.20 -2.62 -4.52
N CYS A 218 -26.91 -2.16 -3.48
CA CYS A 218 -26.47 -2.35 -2.10
C CYS A 218 -26.42 -3.85 -1.78
N PRO A 219 -25.27 -4.42 -1.40
CA PRO A 219 -25.14 -5.88 -1.23
C PRO A 219 -25.99 -6.46 -0.10
N THR A 220 -26.41 -5.62 0.87
CA THR A 220 -27.29 -6.03 1.98
C THR A 220 -28.72 -5.51 1.84
N TYR A 221 -29.03 -4.78 0.75
CA TYR A 221 -30.33 -4.17 0.52
C TYR A 221 -30.84 -3.32 1.70
N CYS A 222 -29.93 -2.68 2.45
CA CYS A 222 -30.25 -1.88 3.64
C CYS A 222 -30.61 -0.42 3.33
N MET A 223 -30.77 -0.05 2.05
CA MET A 223 -31.03 1.32 1.62
C MET A 223 -32.43 1.46 1.01
N SER A 224 -33.07 2.61 1.18
CA SER A 224 -34.33 2.96 0.53
C SER A 224 -34.32 4.39 -0.01
N TYR A 225 -34.96 4.59 -1.16
CA TYR A 225 -35.09 5.89 -1.82
C TYR A 225 -36.52 6.07 -2.30
N ASP A 226 -37.16 7.18 -1.94
CA ASP A 226 -38.56 7.48 -2.30
C ASP A 226 -38.70 8.49 -3.45
N GLY A 227 -37.59 8.77 -4.16
CA GLY A 227 -37.50 9.82 -5.18
C GLY A 227 -37.06 11.18 -4.63
N LYS A 228 -37.01 11.37 -3.30
CA LYS A 228 -36.62 12.63 -2.63
C LYS A 228 -35.64 12.46 -1.48
N LYS A 229 -35.76 11.37 -0.72
CA LYS A 229 -34.98 11.11 0.48
C LYS A 229 -34.34 9.74 0.41
N LEU A 230 -33.03 9.69 0.62
CA LEU A 230 -32.29 8.45 0.80
C LEU A 230 -32.21 8.10 2.29
N SER A 231 -32.54 6.87 2.64
CA SER A 231 -32.41 6.34 4.02
C SER A 231 -31.55 5.08 4.01
N ILE A 232 -30.80 4.86 5.08
CA ILE A 232 -29.90 3.71 5.25
C ILE A 232 -30.17 3.10 6.62
N ASP A 233 -30.47 1.81 6.67
CA ASP A 233 -30.48 1.01 7.89
C ASP A 233 -29.04 0.57 8.21
N ASN A 234 -28.30 1.46 8.88
CA ASN A 234 -26.87 1.28 9.16
C ASN A 234 -26.58 -0.02 9.92
N LYS A 235 -27.52 -0.51 10.74
CA LYS A 235 -27.36 -1.78 11.48
C LYS A 235 -27.18 -2.98 10.54
N ASN A 236 -27.73 -2.92 9.34
CA ASN A 236 -27.61 -3.94 8.30
C ASN A 236 -26.64 -3.55 7.17
N CYS A 237 -25.87 -2.46 7.34
CA CYS A 237 -24.81 -2.09 6.41
C CYS A 237 -23.55 -2.92 6.68
N ASN A 238 -22.89 -3.38 5.61
CA ASN A 238 -21.59 -4.08 5.70
C ASN A 238 -20.39 -3.19 5.32
N HIS A 239 -20.60 -1.87 5.23
CA HIS A 239 -19.57 -0.86 4.95
C HIS A 239 -18.78 -1.09 3.64
N CYS A 240 -19.42 -1.65 2.61
CA CYS A 240 -18.77 -1.99 1.33
C CYS A 240 -18.30 -0.79 0.47
N MET A 241 -18.45 0.45 0.95
CA MET A 241 -18.14 1.71 0.27
C MET A 241 -18.94 2.05 -0.99
N HIS A 242 -19.67 1.12 -1.63
CA HIS A 242 -20.35 1.34 -2.93
C HIS A 242 -21.15 2.64 -3.02
N CYS A 243 -22.02 2.92 -2.05
CA CYS A 243 -22.85 4.12 -2.07
C CYS A 243 -22.04 5.41 -1.86
N ILE A 244 -21.05 5.37 -0.95
CA ILE A 244 -20.12 6.49 -0.69
C ILE A 244 -19.27 6.77 -1.94
N ASP A 245 -18.77 5.72 -2.59
CA ASP A 245 -18.01 5.81 -3.83
C ASP A 245 -18.81 6.45 -4.97
N LEU A 246 -20.08 6.09 -5.11
CA LEU A 246 -20.95 6.65 -6.15
C LEU A 246 -21.32 8.11 -5.86
N MET A 247 -21.60 8.45 -4.61
CA MET A 247 -22.06 9.78 -4.19
C MET A 247 -21.17 10.43 -3.12
N PRO A 248 -19.87 10.65 -3.38
CA PRO A 248 -18.92 11.09 -2.36
C PRO A 248 -19.23 12.47 -1.79
N GLN A 249 -19.95 13.32 -2.52
CA GLN A 249 -20.36 14.64 -2.02
C GLN A 249 -21.61 14.59 -1.14
N ALA A 250 -22.37 13.49 -1.19
CA ALA A 250 -23.59 13.32 -0.39
C ALA A 250 -23.43 12.34 0.77
N LEU A 251 -22.57 11.33 0.61
CA LEU A 251 -22.38 10.25 1.57
C LEU A 251 -20.94 10.24 2.06
N ARG A 252 -20.76 10.12 3.38
CA ARG A 252 -19.44 10.00 4.02
C ARG A 252 -19.44 8.85 5.05
N PRO A 253 -18.27 8.22 5.30
CA PRO A 253 -18.10 7.35 6.45
C PRO A 253 -18.57 8.04 7.74
N GLY A 254 -18.96 7.24 8.74
CA GLY A 254 -19.29 7.75 10.07
C GLY A 254 -18.11 8.45 10.77
N THR A 255 -18.32 8.85 12.02
CA THR A 255 -17.36 9.60 12.85
C THR A 255 -16.71 8.77 13.95
N GLU A 256 -17.32 7.66 14.37
CA GLU A 256 -16.73 6.67 15.26
C GLU A 256 -15.87 5.71 14.42
N THR A 257 -14.66 6.16 14.09
CA THR A 257 -13.76 5.46 13.17
C THR A 257 -12.73 4.59 13.87
N GLY A 258 -12.27 3.56 13.18
CA GLY A 258 -11.24 2.63 13.61
C GLY A 258 -10.72 1.80 12.43
N ALA A 259 -10.28 0.58 12.72
CA ALA A 259 -9.85 -0.37 11.69
C ALA A 259 -10.17 -1.81 12.11
N THR A 260 -10.38 -2.66 11.10
CA THR A 260 -10.44 -4.11 11.19
C THR A 260 -9.04 -4.68 10.92
N LEU A 261 -8.68 -5.73 11.66
CA LEU A 261 -7.45 -6.48 11.46
C LEU A 261 -7.78 -7.79 10.75
N LEU A 262 -7.12 -8.03 9.61
CA LEU A 262 -7.23 -9.27 8.86
C LEU A 262 -5.86 -9.93 8.74
N LEU A 263 -5.79 -11.25 8.84
CA LEU A 263 -4.54 -12.01 8.81
C LEU A 263 -4.50 -13.07 7.71
N GLY A 264 -3.28 -13.39 7.25
CA GLY A 264 -2.99 -14.63 6.54
C GLY A 264 -2.92 -14.54 5.01
N SER A 265 -2.86 -13.35 4.41
CA SER A 265 -2.74 -13.28 2.95
C SER A 265 -1.37 -13.73 2.48
N HIS A 266 -1.34 -14.66 1.53
CA HIS A 266 -0.13 -15.06 0.84
C HIS A 266 -0.39 -15.51 -0.61
N ALA A 267 0.68 -15.50 -1.40
CA ALA A 267 0.68 -16.02 -2.77
C ALA A 267 0.59 -17.56 -2.79
N PRO A 268 0.37 -18.21 -3.96
CA PRO A 268 0.02 -19.63 -4.03
C PRO A 268 0.92 -20.65 -3.32
N ILE A 269 2.20 -20.36 -3.09
CA ILE A 269 3.13 -21.34 -2.52
C ILE A 269 3.05 -21.29 -0.98
N LEU A 270 2.87 -22.41 -0.28
CA LEU A 270 2.76 -23.79 -0.78
C LEU A 270 1.30 -24.27 -0.98
N GLU A 271 0.38 -23.84 -0.12
CA GLU A 271 -0.95 -24.45 0.05
C GLU A 271 -2.10 -23.71 -0.67
N GLY A 272 -1.77 -22.94 -1.71
CA GLY A 272 -2.74 -22.13 -2.45
C GLY A 272 -2.69 -20.66 -2.05
N ALA A 273 -3.34 -19.81 -2.84
CA ALA A 273 -3.37 -18.38 -2.55
C ALA A 273 -4.44 -18.09 -1.50
N GLN A 274 -4.13 -17.19 -0.57
CA GLN A 274 -5.06 -16.76 0.46
C GLN A 274 -5.16 -15.23 0.47
N MET A 275 -6.38 -14.73 0.61
CA MET A 275 -6.64 -13.36 1.06
C MET A 275 -6.73 -13.38 2.59
N SER A 276 -6.40 -12.25 3.22
CA SER A 276 -6.54 -12.10 4.66
C SER A 276 -8.00 -12.27 5.07
N TRP A 277 -8.24 -12.95 6.19
CA TRP A 277 -9.57 -13.07 6.79
C TRP A 277 -9.67 -12.27 8.09
N VAL A 278 -10.89 -11.86 8.45
CA VAL A 278 -11.16 -11.01 9.61
C VAL A 278 -10.80 -11.72 10.92
N ILE A 279 -10.11 -10.99 11.80
CA ILE A 279 -9.76 -11.43 13.16
C ILE A 279 -10.41 -10.51 14.20
N VAL A 280 -10.30 -9.19 14.02
CA VAL A 280 -10.84 -8.14 14.91
C VAL A 280 -11.55 -7.09 14.09
#